data_AF-A0A1F1LIC5-F1
#
_entry.id   AF-A0A1F1LIC5-F1
#
_cell.length_a   1.000
_cell.length_b   1.000
_cell.length_c   1.000
_cell.angle_alpha   90.00
_cell.angle_beta   90.00
_cell.angle_gamma   90.00
#
_symmetry.space_group_name_H-M   'P 1'
#
loop_
_entity.id
_entity.type
_entity.pdbx_description
1 polymer ?
#
loop_
_entity_poly.entity_id
_entity_poly.type
_entity_poly.pdbx_seq_one_letter_code
_entity_poly.pdbx_strand_id
1 'polypeptide(L)'
;QTVRVDTGAPLPTLADAVLPVGWAAPDGRQIVPTRTVRTGDYVRRIGDDVQPGDVAVRAGSIIGPAQVGLLASVGRAKVLVHPKPRMSVISVGDELVDVDGRPGTGQVYDVNSYALTAAGRDAGADVHRVGIASTEPSRLREVLEGQLVRSELVVVSGAAGGEATTRIRQVMAELGQIEVNRVAMHPGSVQGFGRLGRDEVPTFLLPSNPVSALVVFEIMVRPLIRIALGKRQPMRRTVRARTVAPISSVEGRRGYLRGQLMRDTDTGEYLVRALGGAQGSSTHLLASLAEANCLVVIDPGVTAVRAGDEVDVMFLAQRG
;
A
#
# COMPACT_ATOMS: atom_id res chain seq x y z
N GLN A 1 17.92 57.19 2.53
CA GLN A 1 18.83 56.38 3.37
C GLN A 1 18.51 54.92 3.11
N THR A 2 19.51 54.04 3.12
CA THR A 2 19.33 52.60 2.83
C THR A 2 20.12 51.78 3.84
N VAL A 3 19.60 50.60 4.18
CA VAL A 3 20.29 49.63 5.04
C VAL A 3 20.42 48.34 4.25
N ARG A 4 21.59 47.71 4.28
CA ARG A 4 21.79 46.40 3.67
C ARG A 4 21.06 45.35 4.50
N VAL A 5 20.21 44.57 3.85
CA VAL A 5 19.49 43.45 4.46
C VAL A 5 19.72 42.21 3.62
N ASP A 6 19.79 41.06 4.28
CA ASP A 6 19.84 39.77 3.61
C ASP A 6 18.42 39.18 3.51
N THR A 7 18.20 38.27 2.55
CA THR A 7 16.91 37.60 2.38
C THR A 7 16.53 36.87 3.67
N GLY A 8 15.33 37.17 4.20
CA GLY A 8 14.80 36.59 5.44
C GLY A 8 15.11 37.40 6.70
N ALA A 9 15.92 38.46 6.60
CA ALA A 9 16.13 39.38 7.71
C ALA A 9 14.89 40.25 7.97
N PRO A 10 14.62 40.64 9.24
CA PRO A 10 13.60 41.61 9.56
C PRO A 10 13.86 42.95 8.86
N LEU A 11 12.79 43.63 8.42
CA LEU A 11 12.90 44.98 7.88
C LEU A 11 13.22 46.01 8.98
N PRO A 12 14.10 46.99 8.71
CA PRO A 12 14.27 48.15 9.58
C PRO A 12 12.95 48.91 9.79
N THR A 13 12.80 49.55 10.95
CA THR A 13 11.56 50.15 11.51
C THR A 13 10.79 51.10 10.58
N LEU A 14 11.37 51.56 9.47
CA LEU A 14 10.75 52.50 8.52
C LEU A 14 10.89 52.07 7.06
N ALA A 15 11.45 50.89 6.78
CA ALA A 15 11.58 50.38 5.42
C ALA A 15 10.28 49.66 5.01
N ASP A 16 9.77 49.97 3.82
CA ASP A 16 8.52 49.44 3.29
C ASP A 16 8.70 48.66 1.97
N ALA A 17 9.92 48.61 1.42
CA ALA A 17 10.30 47.87 0.23
C ALA A 17 11.78 47.43 0.30
N VAL A 18 12.16 46.39 -0.44
CA VAL A 18 13.57 45.99 -0.62
C VAL A 18 13.97 46.15 -2.09
N LEU A 19 15.06 46.86 -2.34
CA LEU A 19 15.68 46.96 -3.67
C LEU A 19 16.68 45.80 -3.86
N PRO A 20 16.49 44.89 -4.83
CA PRO A 20 17.46 43.84 -5.11
C PRO A 20 18.84 44.41 -5.45
N VAL A 21 19.92 43.77 -4.98
CA VAL A 21 21.30 44.27 -5.19
C VAL A 21 21.65 44.44 -6.67
N GLY A 22 21.14 43.57 -7.55
CA GLY A 22 21.34 43.70 -9.00
C GLY A 22 20.65 44.93 -9.63
N TRP A 23 19.80 45.63 -8.89
CA TRP A 23 19.10 46.86 -9.31
C TRP A 23 19.66 48.12 -8.62
N ALA A 24 20.83 47.98 -7.99
CA ALA A 24 21.51 49.03 -7.25
C ALA A 24 22.91 49.25 -7.85
N ALA A 25 23.20 50.48 -8.28
CA ALA A 25 24.52 50.88 -8.76
C ALA A 25 25.26 51.66 -7.65
N PRO A 26 26.53 51.37 -7.37
CA PRO A 26 27.30 52.15 -6.40
C PRO A 26 27.62 53.54 -6.95
N ASP A 27 27.47 54.56 -6.10
CA ASP A 27 27.91 55.93 -6.36
C ASP A 27 28.65 56.46 -5.13
N GLY A 28 29.97 56.19 -5.09
CA GLY A 28 30.81 56.49 -3.93
C GLY A 28 30.32 55.79 -2.66
N ARG A 29 29.80 56.56 -1.69
CA ARG A 29 29.20 56.04 -0.44
C ARG A 29 27.68 55.85 -0.52
N GLN A 30 27.09 56.13 -1.68
CA GLN A 30 25.66 56.03 -1.95
C GLN A 30 25.35 54.87 -2.89
N ILE A 31 24.08 54.53 -2.98
CA ILE A 31 23.57 53.53 -3.93
C ILE A 31 22.43 54.18 -4.72
N VAL A 32 22.49 54.04 -6.04
CA VAL A 32 21.50 54.59 -6.97
C VAL A 32 20.64 53.44 -7.51
N PRO A 33 19.31 53.50 -7.39
CA PRO A 33 18.43 52.50 -7.99
C PRO A 33 18.46 52.61 -9.52
N THR A 34 18.74 51.52 -10.20
CA THR A 34 18.64 51.41 -11.67
C THR A 34 17.24 50.99 -12.13
N ARG A 35 16.40 50.54 -11.18
CA ARG A 35 14.97 50.22 -11.38
C ARG A 35 14.16 50.69 -10.18
N THR A 36 12.89 51.02 -10.41
CA THR A 36 11.96 51.43 -9.36
C THR A 36 11.39 50.21 -8.63
N VAL A 37 11.26 50.31 -7.31
CA VAL A 37 10.50 49.40 -6.46
C VAL A 37 9.33 50.15 -5.83
N ARG A 38 8.20 49.48 -5.66
CA ARG A 38 6.99 50.01 -5.01
C ARG A 38 6.97 49.61 -3.54
N THR A 39 6.23 50.36 -2.74
CA THR A 39 5.87 49.96 -1.37
C THR A 39 5.30 48.54 -1.36
N GLY A 40 5.88 47.67 -0.53
CA GLY A 40 5.54 46.27 -0.39
C GLY A 40 6.34 45.31 -1.27
N ASP A 41 7.11 45.80 -2.25
CA ASP A 41 7.90 44.92 -3.12
C ASP A 41 9.01 44.23 -2.33
N TYR A 42 9.13 42.91 -2.54
CA TYR A 42 10.10 42.04 -1.88
C TYR A 42 10.00 41.99 -0.35
N VAL A 43 8.85 42.40 0.20
CA VAL A 43 8.53 42.31 1.61
C VAL A 43 7.57 41.16 1.85
N ARG A 44 7.87 40.31 2.83
CA ARG A 44 6.92 39.33 3.37
C ARG A 44 6.38 39.84 4.70
N ARG A 45 5.06 39.92 4.83
CA ARG A 45 4.39 40.35 6.07
C ARG A 45 4.23 39.15 7.00
N ILE A 46 4.06 39.47 8.28
CA ILE A 46 3.72 38.48 9.30
C ILE A 46 2.39 37.83 8.90
N GLY A 47 2.36 36.50 8.80
CA GLY A 47 1.16 35.75 8.48
C GLY A 47 0.84 35.58 6.99
N ASP A 48 1.77 35.94 6.08
CA ASP A 48 1.57 35.72 4.63
C ASP A 48 1.47 34.23 4.24
N ASP A 49 2.10 33.34 5.03
CA ASP A 49 2.07 31.89 4.80
C ASP A 49 0.98 31.20 5.65
N VAL A 50 0.99 31.45 6.96
CA VAL A 50 0.01 30.92 7.93
C VAL A 50 -0.23 31.94 9.03
N GLN A 51 -1.49 32.21 9.37
CA GLN A 51 -1.85 33.10 10.48
C GLN A 51 -2.07 32.32 11.78
N PRO A 52 -1.89 32.96 12.95
CA PRO A 52 -2.34 32.38 14.21
C PRO A 52 -3.84 32.03 14.16
N GLY A 53 -4.16 30.77 14.42
CA GLY A 53 -5.52 30.24 14.33
C GLY A 53 -5.82 29.42 13.08
N ASP A 54 -4.97 29.52 12.04
CA ASP A 54 -5.11 28.70 10.83
C ASP A 54 -4.74 27.24 11.09
N VAL A 55 -5.40 26.35 10.33
CA VAL A 55 -5.04 24.92 10.31
C VAL A 55 -3.88 24.72 9.34
N ALA A 56 -2.65 24.68 9.88
CA ALA A 56 -1.44 24.44 9.08
C ALA A 56 -1.45 23.07 8.39
N VAL A 57 -1.80 22.00 9.11
CA VAL A 57 -1.92 20.64 8.54
C VAL A 57 -3.21 20.00 9.07
N ARG A 58 -4.02 19.43 8.18
CA ARG A 58 -5.29 18.78 8.54
C ARG A 58 -5.07 17.33 9.01
N ALA A 59 -5.93 16.87 9.91
CA ALA A 59 -5.99 15.45 10.27
C ALA A 59 -6.24 14.58 9.01
N GLY A 60 -5.54 13.45 8.91
CA GLY A 60 -5.58 12.57 7.74
C GLY A 60 -4.67 13.00 6.57
N SER A 61 -4.00 14.15 6.66
CA SER A 61 -2.95 14.52 5.70
C SER A 61 -1.75 13.59 5.79
N ILE A 62 -1.15 13.28 4.64
CA ILE A 62 0.13 12.57 4.58
C ILE A 62 1.23 13.58 4.91
N ILE A 63 2.06 13.27 5.90
CA ILE A 63 3.23 14.09 6.25
C ILE A 63 4.35 13.78 5.26
N GLY A 64 4.46 14.58 4.21
CA GLY A 64 5.58 14.60 3.27
C GLY A 64 6.55 15.75 3.54
N PRO A 65 7.56 15.96 2.66
CA PRO A 65 8.58 16.99 2.86
C PRO A 65 8.00 18.40 3.08
N ALA A 66 6.98 18.78 2.31
CA ALA A 66 6.33 20.09 2.43
C ALA A 66 5.60 20.24 3.79
N GLN A 67 4.89 19.21 4.24
CA GLN A 67 4.21 19.23 5.54
C GLN A 67 5.21 19.30 6.70
N VAL A 68 6.35 18.60 6.60
CA VAL A 68 7.44 18.70 7.59
C VAL A 68 7.98 20.12 7.65
N GLY A 69 8.25 20.75 6.49
CA GLY A 69 8.70 22.14 6.43
C GLY A 69 7.71 23.12 7.04
N LEU A 70 6.42 22.94 6.75
CA LEU A 70 5.34 23.77 7.32
C LEU A 70 5.21 23.58 8.84
N LEU A 71 5.28 22.34 9.34
CA LEU A 71 5.26 22.08 10.78
C LEU A 71 6.47 22.69 11.49
N ALA A 72 7.64 22.64 10.86
CA ALA A 72 8.85 23.27 11.38
C ALA A 72 8.74 24.80 11.40
N SER A 73 8.18 25.42 10.35
CA SER A 73 8.05 26.89 10.27
C SER A 73 7.11 27.46 11.35
N VAL A 74 6.14 26.67 11.81
CA VAL A 74 5.26 27.03 12.95
C VAL A 74 5.77 26.50 14.31
N GLY A 75 7.03 26.04 14.39
CA GLY A 75 7.67 25.62 15.63
C GLY A 75 7.15 24.30 16.23
N ARG A 76 6.57 23.41 15.43
CA ARG A 76 6.02 22.12 15.91
C ARG A 76 7.04 20.99 15.78
N ALA A 77 7.68 20.66 16.90
CA ALA A 77 8.68 19.59 16.98
C ALA A 77 8.09 18.16 16.95
N LYS A 78 6.83 17.98 17.36
CA LYS A 78 6.14 16.69 17.39
C LYS A 78 4.69 16.86 16.97
N VAL A 79 4.15 15.85 16.30
CA VAL A 79 2.75 15.76 15.88
C VAL A 79 2.20 14.37 16.14
N LEU A 80 0.89 14.29 16.39
CA LEU A 80 0.19 13.02 16.50
C LEU A 80 -0.01 12.43 15.10
N VAL A 81 0.27 11.14 14.94
CA VAL A 81 0.13 10.39 13.70
C VAL A 81 -0.53 9.05 13.97
N HIS A 82 -1.12 8.45 12.93
CA HIS A 82 -1.55 7.06 13.00
C HIS A 82 -0.30 6.16 13.07
N PRO A 83 -0.18 5.28 14.09
CA PRO A 83 0.92 4.34 14.15
C PRO A 83 0.83 3.32 13.02
N LYS A 84 1.98 2.71 12.68
CA LYS A 84 1.98 1.57 11.76
C LYS A 84 1.31 0.38 12.45
N PRO A 85 0.31 -0.27 11.83
CA PRO A 85 -0.30 -1.43 12.44
C PRO A 85 0.70 -2.59 12.50
N ARG A 86 0.75 -3.30 13.63
CA ARG A 86 1.60 -4.49 13.80
C ARG A 86 0.91 -5.70 13.19
N MET A 87 1.55 -6.33 12.22
CA MET A 87 1.02 -7.50 11.52
C MET A 87 1.94 -8.71 11.71
N SER A 88 1.37 -9.87 12.06
CA SER A 88 2.10 -11.13 12.04
C SER A 88 1.69 -12.01 10.87
N VAL A 89 2.68 -12.64 10.24
CA VAL A 89 2.49 -13.59 9.14
C VAL A 89 2.97 -14.98 9.55
N ILE A 90 2.06 -15.94 9.49
CA ILE A 90 2.29 -17.34 9.82
C ILE A 90 1.99 -18.17 8.58
N SER A 91 2.85 -19.13 8.25
CA SER A 91 2.56 -20.18 7.28
C SER A 91 2.32 -21.49 8.02
N VAL A 92 1.36 -22.29 7.56
CA VAL A 92 1.08 -23.62 8.12
C VAL A 92 1.00 -24.63 6.99
N GLY A 93 1.74 -25.74 7.13
CA GLY A 93 1.77 -26.84 6.17
C GLY A 93 2.96 -27.76 6.44
N ASP A 94 2.71 -29.06 6.53
CA ASP A 94 3.75 -30.07 6.79
C ASP A 94 4.69 -30.25 5.58
N GLU A 95 4.24 -29.86 4.40
CA GLU A 95 5.02 -29.85 3.17
C GLU A 95 6.05 -28.70 3.13
N LEU A 96 5.93 -27.71 4.01
CA LEU A 96 6.70 -26.48 3.91
C LEU A 96 8.11 -26.64 4.49
N VAL A 97 9.10 -26.11 3.78
CA VAL A 97 10.46 -25.88 4.28
C VAL A 97 10.85 -24.43 4.10
N ASP A 98 11.71 -23.91 4.98
CA ASP A 98 12.22 -22.55 4.83
C ASP A 98 13.24 -22.48 3.66
N VAL A 99 13.49 -21.27 3.15
CA VAL A 99 14.34 -21.03 1.96
C VAL A 99 15.81 -21.39 2.18
N ASP A 100 16.26 -21.45 3.43
CA ASP A 100 17.60 -21.88 3.80
C ASP A 100 17.73 -23.43 3.82
N GLY A 101 16.60 -24.14 3.77
CA GLY A 101 16.53 -25.59 3.71
C GLY A 101 16.72 -26.15 2.30
N ARG A 102 16.82 -27.49 2.20
CA ARG A 102 16.73 -28.23 0.93
C ARG A 102 15.45 -29.06 0.94
N PRO A 103 14.48 -28.82 0.03
CA PRO A 103 13.25 -29.59 -0.03
C PRO A 103 13.54 -31.06 -0.33
N GLY A 104 13.01 -31.94 0.51
CA GLY A 104 12.92 -33.37 0.21
C GLY A 104 11.75 -33.70 -0.72
N THR A 105 11.50 -34.99 -0.94
CA THR A 105 10.35 -35.45 -1.73
C THR A 105 9.04 -35.00 -1.09
N GLY A 106 8.20 -34.31 -1.87
CA GLY A 106 6.91 -33.81 -1.41
C GLY A 106 6.96 -32.51 -0.61
N GLN A 107 8.15 -31.95 -0.38
CA GLN A 107 8.31 -30.66 0.28
C GLN A 107 8.43 -29.52 -0.73
N VAL A 108 7.95 -28.33 -0.33
CA VAL A 108 8.04 -27.09 -1.11
C VAL A 108 8.48 -25.94 -0.22
N TYR A 109 9.06 -24.90 -0.80
CA TYR A 109 9.44 -23.72 -0.02
C TYR A 109 8.23 -22.94 0.48
N ASP A 110 8.34 -22.37 1.68
CA ASP A 110 7.39 -21.40 2.22
C ASP A 110 7.51 -20.05 1.52
N VAL A 111 6.94 -19.93 0.33
CA VAL A 111 6.92 -18.69 -0.46
C VAL A 111 5.98 -17.64 0.15
N ASN A 112 4.87 -18.08 0.72
CA ASN A 112 3.79 -17.18 1.11
C ASN A 112 4.17 -16.29 2.29
N SER A 113 4.88 -16.80 3.29
CA SER A 113 5.26 -15.97 4.42
C SER A 113 6.17 -14.80 3.99
N TYR A 114 7.10 -15.03 3.06
CA TYR A 114 7.94 -13.97 2.49
C TYR A 114 7.11 -12.98 1.68
N ALA A 115 6.29 -13.47 0.76
CA ALA A 115 5.47 -12.66 -0.13
C ALA A 115 4.49 -11.76 0.65
N LEU A 116 3.75 -12.33 1.60
CA LEU A 116 2.78 -11.61 2.43
C LEU A 116 3.46 -10.66 3.41
N THR A 117 4.64 -11.01 3.93
CA THR A 117 5.45 -10.09 4.75
C THR A 117 5.86 -8.86 3.94
N ALA A 118 6.36 -9.05 2.73
CA ALA A 118 6.73 -7.95 1.84
C ALA A 118 5.50 -7.10 1.46
N ALA A 119 4.37 -7.72 1.15
CA ALA A 119 3.13 -7.03 0.80
C ALA A 119 2.57 -6.20 1.98
N GLY A 120 2.65 -6.72 3.22
CA GLY A 120 2.29 -5.98 4.43
C GLY A 120 3.16 -4.75 4.66
N ARG A 121 4.48 -4.87 4.45
CA ARG A 121 5.41 -3.74 4.55
C ARG A 121 5.14 -2.70 3.48
N ASP A 122 4.87 -3.10 2.24
CA ASP A 122 4.45 -2.20 1.15
C ASP A 122 3.13 -1.47 1.47
N ALA A 123 2.18 -2.15 2.12
CA ALA A 123 0.93 -1.53 2.57
C ALA A 123 1.15 -0.48 3.67
N GLY A 124 2.26 -0.58 4.40
CA GLY A 124 2.71 0.35 5.45
C GLY A 124 2.62 -0.22 6.87
N ALA A 125 2.37 -1.52 7.02
CA ALA A 125 2.38 -2.19 8.32
C ALA A 125 3.80 -2.43 8.82
N ASP A 126 3.95 -2.56 10.14
CA ASP A 126 5.14 -3.16 10.75
C ASP A 126 4.93 -4.67 10.84
N VAL A 127 5.70 -5.45 10.08
CA VAL A 127 5.39 -6.86 9.83
C VAL A 127 6.44 -7.79 10.43
N HIS A 128 5.96 -8.68 11.29
CA HIS A 128 6.71 -9.78 11.87
C HIS A 128 6.42 -11.09 11.11
N ARG A 129 7.45 -11.65 10.48
CA ARG A 129 7.38 -12.99 9.87
C ARG A 129 7.66 -14.01 10.97
N VAL A 130 6.65 -14.80 11.32
CA VAL A 130 6.79 -15.92 12.25
C VAL A 130 7.43 -17.13 11.55
N GLY A 131 7.11 -17.32 10.26
CA GLY A 131 7.57 -18.44 9.46
C GLY A 131 6.59 -19.61 9.51
N ILE A 132 7.12 -20.83 9.40
CA ILE A 132 6.34 -22.07 9.36
C ILE A 132 5.99 -22.49 10.78
N ALA A 133 4.70 -22.50 11.12
CA ALA A 133 4.20 -23.01 12.39
C ALA A 133 3.92 -24.52 12.31
N SER A 134 4.04 -25.18 13.45
CA SER A 134 3.70 -26.60 13.58
C SER A 134 2.21 -26.83 13.32
N THR A 135 1.88 -27.96 12.69
CA THR A 135 0.50 -28.46 12.55
C THR A 135 0.01 -29.20 13.80
N GLU A 136 0.88 -29.43 14.78
CA GLU A 136 0.50 -30.01 16.07
C GLU A 136 -0.39 -29.02 16.85
N PRO A 137 -1.59 -29.44 17.31
CA PRO A 137 -2.58 -28.52 17.87
C PRO A 137 -2.08 -27.64 19.03
N SER A 138 -1.37 -28.22 20.00
CA SER A 138 -0.93 -27.48 21.19
C SER A 138 0.12 -26.42 20.85
N ARG A 139 1.09 -26.76 19.99
CA ARG A 139 2.11 -25.84 19.48
C ARG A 139 1.54 -24.78 18.57
N LEU A 140 0.59 -25.14 17.70
CA LEU A 140 -0.09 -24.15 16.85
C LEU A 140 -0.84 -23.13 17.70
N ARG A 141 -1.55 -23.59 18.75
CA ARG A 141 -2.25 -22.72 19.69
C ARG A 141 -1.27 -21.77 20.37
N GLU A 142 -0.17 -22.29 20.92
CA GLU A 142 0.85 -21.48 21.61
C GLU A 142 1.43 -20.38 20.68
N VAL A 143 1.74 -20.73 19.44
CA VAL A 143 2.21 -19.76 18.44
C VAL A 143 1.15 -18.70 18.18
N LEU A 144 -0.10 -19.08 17.95
CA LEU A 144 -1.19 -18.15 17.69
C LEU A 144 -1.41 -17.20 18.87
N GLU A 145 -1.55 -17.72 20.10
CA GLU A 145 -1.71 -16.91 21.31
C GLU A 145 -0.56 -15.92 21.49
N GLY A 146 0.69 -16.37 21.29
CA GLY A 146 1.86 -15.51 21.36
C GLY A 146 1.85 -14.36 20.36
N GLN A 147 1.30 -14.58 19.16
CA GLN A 147 1.16 -13.53 18.13
C GLN A 147 -0.02 -12.60 18.36
N LEU A 148 -1.14 -13.10 18.90
CA LEU A 148 -2.33 -12.30 19.17
C LEU A 148 -2.04 -11.18 20.19
N VAL A 149 -1.18 -11.43 21.18
CA VAL A 149 -0.78 -10.41 22.17
C VAL A 149 0.10 -9.29 21.56
N ARG A 150 0.77 -9.56 20.43
CA ARG A 150 1.78 -8.66 19.85
C ARG A 150 1.31 -7.96 18.57
N SER A 151 0.20 -8.41 18.00
CA SER A 151 -0.25 -8.01 16.66
C SER A 151 -1.62 -7.36 16.72
N GLU A 152 -1.84 -6.39 15.83
CA GLU A 152 -3.15 -5.78 15.57
C GLU A 152 -3.82 -6.42 14.33
N LEU A 153 -3.09 -7.29 13.63
CA LEU A 153 -3.53 -8.05 12.47
C LEU A 153 -2.72 -9.35 12.36
N VAL A 154 -3.39 -10.47 12.13
CA VAL A 154 -2.72 -11.75 11.86
C VAL A 154 -3.12 -12.26 10.48
N VAL A 155 -2.15 -12.76 9.73
CA VAL A 155 -2.38 -13.44 8.45
C VAL A 155 -1.79 -14.83 8.53
N VAL A 156 -2.64 -15.83 8.32
CA VAL A 156 -2.24 -17.24 8.27
C VAL A 156 -2.40 -17.77 6.86
N SER A 157 -1.28 -18.13 6.24
CA SER A 157 -1.24 -18.78 4.95
C SER A 157 -1.34 -20.29 5.10
N GLY A 158 -2.04 -20.95 4.17
CA GLY A 158 -2.15 -22.41 4.13
C GLY A 158 -3.29 -22.98 4.99
N ALA A 159 -4.10 -22.13 5.61
CA ALA A 159 -5.16 -22.53 6.54
C ALA A 159 -6.59 -22.46 5.94
N ALA A 160 -6.75 -21.96 4.71
CA ALA A 160 -8.08 -21.66 4.16
C ALA A 160 -8.76 -22.83 3.42
N GLY A 161 -8.02 -23.77 2.83
CA GLY A 161 -8.61 -24.75 1.90
C GLY A 161 -8.03 -26.16 2.02
N GLY A 162 -8.87 -27.16 1.75
CA GLY A 162 -8.51 -28.59 1.81
C GLY A 162 -8.81 -29.24 3.16
N GLU A 163 -9.09 -30.54 3.17
CA GLU A 163 -9.46 -31.29 4.37
C GLU A 163 -8.37 -31.25 5.46
N ALA A 164 -7.10 -31.23 5.04
CA ALA A 164 -5.95 -31.12 5.92
C ALA A 164 -5.99 -29.87 6.83
N THR A 165 -6.68 -28.79 6.39
CA THR A 165 -6.78 -27.54 7.16
C THR A 165 -7.88 -27.56 8.23
N THR A 166 -8.66 -28.63 8.32
CA THR A 166 -9.77 -28.72 9.30
C THR A 166 -9.26 -28.65 10.73
N ARG A 167 -8.14 -29.32 11.05
CA ARG A 167 -7.54 -29.28 12.38
C ARG A 167 -7.00 -27.89 12.74
N ILE A 168 -6.37 -27.22 11.78
CA ILE A 168 -5.88 -25.84 11.95
C ILE A 168 -7.06 -24.91 12.29
N ARG A 169 -8.18 -25.05 11.58
CA ARG A 169 -9.39 -24.25 11.81
C ARG A 169 -10.05 -24.56 13.16
N GLN A 170 -10.01 -25.81 13.63
CA GLN A 170 -10.50 -26.17 14.96
C GLN A 170 -9.71 -25.49 16.07
N VAL A 171 -8.38 -25.53 16.02
CA VAL A 171 -7.52 -24.83 16.99
C VAL A 171 -7.81 -23.34 17.00
N MET A 172 -7.97 -22.74 15.83
CA MET A 172 -8.30 -21.33 15.69
C MET A 172 -9.70 -20.99 16.23
N ALA A 173 -10.69 -21.86 16.04
CA ALA A 173 -12.06 -21.66 16.54
C ALA A 173 -12.15 -21.67 18.08
N GLU A 174 -11.19 -22.30 18.76
CA GLU A 174 -11.08 -22.26 20.22
C GLU A 174 -10.56 -20.89 20.73
N LEU A 175 -9.86 -20.14 19.88
CA LEU A 175 -9.31 -18.83 20.19
C LEU A 175 -10.27 -17.68 19.85
N GLY A 176 -11.35 -17.95 19.11
CA GLY A 176 -12.31 -16.93 18.70
C GLY A 176 -13.11 -17.33 17.46
N GLN A 177 -13.91 -16.40 16.94
CA GLN A 177 -14.78 -16.66 15.80
C GLN A 177 -14.00 -16.54 14.49
N ILE A 178 -13.97 -17.61 13.71
CA ILE A 178 -13.46 -17.63 12.34
C ILE A 178 -14.49 -18.26 11.40
N GLU A 179 -14.73 -17.59 10.29
CA GLU A 179 -15.48 -18.13 9.16
C GLU A 179 -14.54 -18.38 7.98
N VAL A 180 -14.78 -19.49 7.29
CA VAL A 180 -14.10 -19.81 6.03
C VAL A 180 -15.15 -20.05 4.97
N ASN A 181 -15.19 -19.15 3.99
CA ASN A 181 -16.26 -19.11 3.01
C ASN A 181 -15.70 -19.04 1.59
N ARG A 182 -16.59 -19.35 0.63
CA ARG A 182 -16.30 -19.09 -0.78
C ARG A 182 -16.67 -17.66 -1.14
N VAL A 183 -15.69 -16.88 -1.54
CA VAL A 183 -15.91 -15.53 -2.09
C VAL A 183 -16.02 -15.64 -3.61
N ALA A 184 -16.99 -14.93 -4.19
CA ALA A 184 -17.26 -14.89 -5.63
C ALA A 184 -16.18 -14.08 -6.38
N MET A 185 -14.91 -14.51 -6.25
CA MET A 185 -13.75 -13.93 -6.92
C MET A 185 -12.80 -15.01 -7.44
N HIS A 186 -11.98 -14.66 -8.42
CA HIS A 186 -10.88 -15.52 -8.86
C HIS A 186 -9.63 -14.71 -9.27
N PRO A 187 -8.42 -15.21 -8.98
CA PRO A 187 -8.12 -16.36 -8.12
C PRO A 187 -8.46 -16.07 -6.63
N GLY A 188 -8.32 -17.07 -5.74
CA GLY A 188 -8.56 -16.88 -4.30
C GLY A 188 -10.00 -17.08 -3.82
N SER A 189 -10.78 -17.94 -4.48
CA SER A 189 -12.21 -18.12 -4.15
C SER A 189 -12.50 -18.71 -2.76
N VAL A 190 -11.52 -19.19 -2.00
CA VAL A 190 -11.69 -19.73 -0.65
C VAL A 190 -10.75 -18.99 0.28
N GLN A 191 -11.30 -18.35 1.30
CA GLN A 191 -10.54 -17.57 2.26
C GLN A 191 -11.30 -17.54 3.58
N GLY A 192 -10.59 -17.24 4.66
CA GLY A 192 -11.20 -17.08 5.98
C GLY A 192 -10.93 -15.72 6.59
N PHE A 193 -11.83 -15.32 7.46
CA PHE A 193 -11.72 -14.12 8.27
C PHE A 193 -12.35 -14.36 9.64
N GLY A 194 -11.75 -13.75 10.65
CA GLY A 194 -12.27 -13.81 12.00
C GLY A 194 -11.60 -12.84 12.94
N ARG A 195 -12.00 -12.92 14.20
CA ARG A 195 -11.43 -12.15 15.30
C ARG A 195 -11.03 -13.12 16.40
N LEU A 196 -9.74 -13.09 16.75
CA LEU A 196 -9.14 -14.06 17.65
C LEU A 196 -8.56 -13.41 18.90
N GLY A 197 -8.55 -14.18 19.97
CA GLY A 197 -8.02 -13.78 21.28
C GLY A 197 -8.92 -12.76 21.98
N ARG A 198 -8.46 -12.35 23.16
CA ARG A 198 -9.18 -11.41 24.04
C ARG A 198 -9.40 -10.05 23.38
N ASP A 199 -8.43 -9.59 22.59
CA ASP A 199 -8.45 -8.27 21.96
C ASP A 199 -9.12 -8.29 20.57
N GLU A 200 -9.80 -9.40 20.23
CA GLU A 200 -10.53 -9.57 18.96
C GLU A 200 -9.68 -9.27 17.71
N VAL A 201 -8.42 -9.72 17.70
CA VAL A 201 -7.45 -9.40 16.65
C VAL A 201 -7.94 -9.92 15.29
N PRO A 202 -8.10 -9.04 14.28
CA PRO A 202 -8.46 -9.44 12.93
C PRO A 202 -7.48 -10.47 12.38
N THR A 203 -8.00 -11.63 12.00
CA THR A 203 -7.20 -12.76 11.50
C THR A 203 -7.70 -13.19 10.13
N PHE A 204 -6.83 -13.17 9.13
CA PHE A 204 -7.12 -13.63 7.77
C PHE A 204 -6.49 -14.99 7.50
N LEU A 205 -7.27 -15.90 6.91
CA LEU A 205 -6.79 -17.20 6.44
C LEU A 205 -6.72 -17.15 4.92
N LEU A 206 -5.50 -17.25 4.40
CA LEU A 206 -5.24 -17.13 2.96
C LEU A 206 -4.97 -18.51 2.32
N PRO A 207 -5.28 -18.67 1.02
CA PRO A 207 -4.97 -19.88 0.27
C PRO A 207 -3.48 -20.25 0.31
N SER A 208 -3.17 -21.55 0.20
CA SER A 208 -1.78 -22.02 0.07
C SER A 208 -1.13 -21.60 -1.27
N ASN A 209 -1.93 -21.35 -2.31
CA ASN A 209 -1.41 -20.89 -3.60
C ASN A 209 -0.90 -19.43 -3.52
N PRO A 210 0.39 -19.15 -3.84
CA PRO A 210 0.97 -17.82 -3.64
C PRO A 210 0.31 -16.68 -4.43
N VAL A 211 -0.09 -16.96 -5.67
CA VAL A 211 -0.79 -15.96 -6.50
C VAL A 211 -2.13 -15.61 -5.88
N SER A 212 -2.89 -16.63 -5.46
CA SER A 212 -4.17 -16.43 -4.81
C SER A 212 -4.01 -15.69 -3.49
N ALA A 213 -3.01 -16.03 -2.68
CA ALA A 213 -2.73 -15.37 -1.41
C ALA A 213 -2.43 -13.87 -1.60
N LEU A 214 -1.58 -13.51 -2.57
CA LEU A 214 -1.25 -12.11 -2.85
C LEU A 214 -2.44 -11.32 -3.43
N VAL A 215 -3.24 -11.93 -4.31
CA VAL A 215 -4.47 -11.29 -4.81
C VAL A 215 -5.46 -11.05 -3.67
N VAL A 216 -5.71 -12.05 -2.82
CA VAL A 216 -6.59 -11.88 -1.65
C VAL A 216 -6.02 -10.84 -0.68
N PHE A 217 -4.70 -10.83 -0.47
CA PHE A 217 -4.04 -9.80 0.33
C PHE A 217 -4.34 -8.40 -0.21
N GLU A 218 -4.15 -8.16 -1.51
CA GLU A 218 -4.38 -6.85 -2.14
C GLU A 218 -5.84 -6.39 -2.04
N ILE A 219 -6.80 -7.33 -2.14
CA ILE A 219 -8.23 -7.00 -2.12
C ILE A 219 -8.80 -6.87 -0.71
N MET A 220 -8.28 -7.63 0.27
CA MET A 220 -8.91 -7.78 1.59
C MET A 220 -8.04 -7.26 2.73
N VAL A 221 -6.74 -7.61 2.74
CA VAL A 221 -5.84 -7.31 3.87
C VAL A 221 -5.23 -5.92 3.74
N ARG A 222 -4.76 -5.56 2.54
CA ARG A 222 -4.17 -4.26 2.27
C ARG A 222 -5.14 -3.11 2.64
N PRO A 223 -6.43 -3.13 2.23
CA PRO A 223 -7.32 -2.03 2.59
C PRO A 223 -7.45 -1.83 4.10
N LEU A 224 -7.48 -2.92 4.89
CA LEU A 224 -7.52 -2.83 6.35
C LEU A 224 -6.29 -2.09 6.91
N ILE A 225 -5.08 -2.45 6.44
CA ILE A 225 -3.84 -1.76 6.82
C ILE A 225 -3.92 -0.27 6.47
N ARG A 226 -4.42 0.06 5.27
CA ARG A 226 -4.54 1.45 4.81
C ARG A 226 -5.56 2.24 5.63
N ILE A 227 -6.67 1.62 6.03
CA ILE A 227 -7.67 2.23 6.91
C ILE A 227 -7.06 2.51 8.29
N ALA A 228 -6.33 1.55 8.87
CA ALA A 228 -5.66 1.74 10.17
C ALA A 228 -4.66 2.89 10.15
N LEU A 229 -3.99 3.12 9.01
CA LEU A 229 -3.10 4.26 8.76
C LEU A 229 -3.84 5.59 8.49
N GLY A 230 -5.17 5.63 8.64
CA GLY A 230 -5.99 6.83 8.43
C GLY A 230 -6.14 7.24 6.96
N LYS A 231 -5.91 6.34 5.99
CA LYS A 231 -6.04 6.66 4.56
C LYS A 231 -7.51 6.71 4.14
N ARG A 232 -7.92 7.84 3.56
CA ARG A 232 -9.29 8.05 3.05
C ARG A 232 -9.64 7.18 1.84
N GLN A 233 -8.64 6.85 1.02
CA GLN A 233 -8.78 5.94 -0.12
C GLN A 233 -7.87 4.72 0.12
N PRO A 234 -8.41 3.64 0.72
CA PRO A 234 -7.61 2.48 1.09
C PRO A 234 -7.38 1.50 -0.07
N MET A 235 -8.26 1.53 -1.07
CA MET A 235 -8.13 0.72 -2.28
C MET A 235 -7.03 1.27 -3.19
N ARG A 236 -6.49 0.39 -4.04
CA ARG A 236 -5.61 0.81 -5.14
C ARG A 236 -6.36 1.76 -6.08
N ARG A 237 -5.62 2.67 -6.71
CA ARG A 237 -6.15 3.48 -7.81
C ARG A 237 -6.57 2.55 -8.95
N THR A 238 -7.71 2.86 -9.55
CA THR A 238 -8.23 2.17 -10.73
C THR A 238 -8.27 3.13 -11.92
N VAL A 239 -7.93 2.64 -13.10
CA VAL A 239 -8.10 3.35 -14.39
C VAL A 239 -8.74 2.41 -15.39
N ARG A 240 -9.31 2.97 -16.47
CA ARG A 240 -9.70 2.19 -17.64
C ARG A 240 -8.52 1.99 -18.57
N ALA A 241 -8.41 0.80 -19.13
CA ALA A 241 -7.42 0.47 -20.14
C ALA A 241 -8.04 -0.40 -21.23
N ARG A 242 -7.55 -0.23 -22.46
CA ARG A 242 -7.95 -1.04 -23.61
C ARG A 242 -7.20 -2.36 -23.62
N THR A 243 -7.89 -3.48 -23.77
CA THR A 243 -7.27 -4.81 -23.84
C THR A 243 -6.52 -4.97 -25.17
N VAL A 244 -5.30 -5.52 -25.13
CA VAL A 244 -4.52 -5.81 -26.36
C VAL A 244 -4.72 -7.24 -26.86
N ALA A 245 -5.36 -8.09 -26.06
CA ALA A 245 -5.62 -9.49 -26.33
C ALA A 245 -6.94 -9.90 -25.66
N PRO A 246 -7.65 -10.92 -26.17
CA PRO A 246 -8.85 -11.41 -25.52
C PRO A 246 -8.56 -11.97 -24.13
N ILE A 247 -9.52 -11.84 -23.22
CA ILE A 247 -9.44 -12.30 -21.83
C ILE A 247 -10.62 -13.21 -21.54
N SER A 248 -10.35 -14.37 -20.98
CA SER A 248 -11.38 -15.26 -20.42
C SER A 248 -11.49 -15.07 -18.91
N SER A 249 -12.71 -15.14 -18.39
CA SER A 249 -13.02 -15.03 -16.96
C SER A 249 -14.04 -16.09 -16.54
N VAL A 250 -14.14 -16.34 -15.24
CA VAL A 250 -15.03 -17.35 -14.66
C VAL A 250 -16.40 -16.74 -14.39
N GLU A 251 -17.44 -17.37 -14.91
CA GLU A 251 -18.83 -16.96 -14.70
C GLU A 251 -19.20 -16.88 -13.21
N GLY A 252 -19.94 -15.83 -12.85
CA GLY A 252 -20.41 -15.60 -11.49
C GLY A 252 -19.30 -15.23 -10.50
N ARG A 253 -18.08 -14.93 -10.96
CA ARG A 253 -16.95 -14.54 -10.11
C ARG A 253 -16.26 -13.30 -10.64
N ARG A 254 -16.01 -12.32 -9.77
CA ARG A 254 -15.19 -11.17 -10.11
C ARG A 254 -13.75 -11.60 -10.37
N GLY A 255 -13.25 -11.35 -11.57
CA GLY A 255 -11.88 -11.65 -11.95
C GLY A 255 -10.92 -10.58 -11.44
N TYR A 256 -9.84 -10.99 -10.79
CA TYR A 256 -8.70 -10.15 -10.44
C TYR A 256 -7.47 -10.73 -11.11
N LEU A 257 -7.38 -10.51 -12.42
CA LEU A 257 -6.40 -11.13 -13.28
C LEU A 257 -5.13 -10.29 -13.28
N ARG A 258 -3.97 -10.92 -13.13
CA ARG A 258 -2.69 -10.23 -13.29
C ARG A 258 -2.63 -9.58 -14.67
N GLY A 259 -2.07 -8.37 -14.75
CA GLY A 259 -1.89 -7.68 -16.01
C GLY A 259 -0.61 -6.88 -16.07
N GLN A 260 -0.20 -6.62 -17.31
CA GLN A 260 0.78 -5.60 -17.64
C GLN A 260 0.04 -4.42 -18.26
N LEU A 261 -0.06 -3.35 -17.50
CA LEU A 261 -0.53 -2.04 -17.94
C LEU A 261 0.63 -1.32 -18.63
N MET A 262 0.35 -0.83 -19.82
CA MET A 262 1.26 -0.11 -20.69
C MET A 262 0.59 1.20 -21.09
N ARG A 263 1.39 2.10 -21.66
CA ARG A 263 0.88 3.33 -22.26
C ARG A 263 1.33 3.37 -23.71
N ASP A 264 0.38 3.58 -24.60
CA ASP A 264 0.65 3.76 -26.02
C ASP A 264 1.44 5.06 -26.23
N THR A 265 2.50 5.02 -27.05
CA THR A 265 3.41 6.16 -27.22
C THR A 265 2.82 7.28 -28.07
N ASP A 266 1.93 6.94 -29.00
CA ASP A 266 1.42 7.88 -30.00
C ASP A 266 0.13 8.54 -29.50
N THR A 267 -0.77 7.74 -28.95
CA THR A 267 -2.08 8.16 -28.46
C THR A 267 -2.07 8.52 -26.97
N GLY A 268 -1.12 7.98 -26.20
CA GLY A 268 -1.08 8.13 -24.75
C GLY A 268 -2.16 7.34 -24.01
N GLU A 269 -2.94 6.49 -24.70
CA GLU A 269 -3.97 5.63 -24.12
C GLU A 269 -3.35 4.54 -23.22
N TYR A 270 -4.09 4.14 -22.19
CA TYR A 270 -3.71 2.98 -21.39
C TYR A 270 -4.09 1.68 -22.11
N LEU A 271 -3.12 0.80 -22.28
CA LEU A 271 -3.28 -0.53 -22.85
C LEU A 271 -3.01 -1.60 -21.80
N VAL A 272 -3.73 -2.70 -21.81
CA VAL A 272 -3.52 -3.79 -20.84
C VAL A 272 -3.47 -5.16 -21.49
N ARG A 273 -2.51 -5.96 -21.05
CA ARG A 273 -2.40 -7.38 -21.38
C ARG A 273 -2.59 -8.21 -20.11
N ALA A 274 -3.62 -9.05 -20.06
CA ALA A 274 -3.76 -10.01 -18.99
C ALA A 274 -2.66 -11.08 -19.07
N LEU A 275 -2.05 -11.39 -17.93
CA LEU A 275 -1.01 -12.40 -17.79
C LEU A 275 -1.63 -13.70 -17.28
N GLY A 276 -1.30 -14.82 -17.95
CA GLY A 276 -1.79 -16.15 -17.60
C GLY A 276 -3.26 -16.41 -17.97
N GLY A 277 -3.88 -15.57 -18.80
CA GLY A 277 -5.27 -15.72 -19.27
C GLY A 277 -5.43 -16.39 -20.64
N ALA A 278 -4.34 -16.69 -21.35
CA ALA A 278 -4.38 -17.47 -22.58
C ALA A 278 -4.68 -18.94 -22.25
N GLN A 279 -5.52 -19.60 -23.04
CA GLN A 279 -5.83 -21.02 -22.85
C GLN A 279 -4.54 -21.85 -22.72
N GLY A 280 -4.40 -22.59 -21.61
CA GLY A 280 -3.22 -23.41 -21.32
C GLY A 280 -2.11 -22.73 -20.50
N SER A 281 -2.20 -21.42 -20.20
CA SER A 281 -1.26 -20.77 -19.28
C SER A 281 -1.59 -21.12 -17.83
N SER A 282 -0.62 -21.64 -17.07
CA SER A 282 -0.85 -22.08 -15.70
C SER A 282 -1.13 -20.88 -14.78
N THR A 283 -2.31 -20.90 -14.17
CA THR A 283 -2.77 -19.87 -13.22
C THR A 283 -1.90 -19.77 -11.96
N HIS A 284 -1.07 -20.79 -11.69
CA HIS A 284 -0.25 -20.96 -10.51
C HIS A 284 1.14 -20.31 -10.58
N LEU A 285 1.56 -19.73 -11.71
CA LEU A 285 2.93 -19.22 -11.85
C LEU A 285 3.14 -17.90 -11.10
N LEU A 286 3.97 -17.95 -10.05
CA LEU A 286 4.41 -16.77 -9.32
C LEU A 286 5.22 -15.80 -10.21
N ALA A 287 5.98 -16.31 -11.18
CA ALA A 287 6.74 -15.50 -12.13
C ALA A 287 5.87 -14.46 -12.84
N SER A 288 4.66 -14.86 -13.28
CA SER A 288 3.71 -13.94 -13.93
C SER A 288 3.23 -12.81 -13.01
N LEU A 289 3.18 -13.04 -11.69
CA LEU A 289 2.81 -12.00 -10.74
C LEU A 289 3.98 -11.05 -10.47
N ALA A 290 5.23 -11.52 -10.55
CA ALA A 290 6.41 -10.68 -10.45
C ALA A 290 6.55 -9.70 -11.63
N GLU A 291 6.04 -10.08 -12.81
CA GLU A 291 5.99 -9.22 -14.01
C GLU A 291 4.76 -8.31 -14.05
N ALA A 292 3.73 -8.61 -13.25
CA ALA A 292 2.50 -7.84 -13.21
C ALA A 292 2.71 -6.50 -12.52
N ASN A 293 2.21 -5.42 -13.12
CA ASN A 293 2.14 -4.09 -12.50
C ASN A 293 0.70 -3.68 -12.16
N CYS A 294 -0.29 -4.51 -12.50
CA CYS A 294 -1.70 -4.27 -12.25
C CYS A 294 -2.52 -5.56 -12.10
N LEU A 295 -3.76 -5.39 -11.59
CA LEU A 295 -4.84 -6.37 -11.68
C LEU A 295 -5.92 -5.85 -12.63
N VAL A 296 -6.23 -6.60 -13.68
CA VAL A 296 -7.41 -6.42 -14.51
C VAL A 296 -8.62 -6.93 -13.75
N VAL A 297 -9.63 -6.07 -13.59
CA VAL A 297 -10.87 -6.37 -12.88
C VAL A 297 -11.94 -6.70 -13.90
N ILE A 298 -12.48 -7.92 -13.81
CA ILE A 298 -13.55 -8.41 -14.68
C ILE A 298 -14.81 -8.61 -13.86
N ASP A 299 -15.92 -8.03 -14.28
CA ASP A 299 -17.19 -8.18 -13.56
C ASP A 299 -17.73 -9.62 -13.60
N PRO A 300 -18.46 -10.06 -12.57
CA PRO A 300 -18.96 -11.44 -12.48
C PRO A 300 -19.82 -11.91 -13.65
N GLY A 301 -20.51 -10.99 -14.34
CA GLY A 301 -21.34 -11.29 -15.51
C GLY A 301 -20.57 -11.37 -16.83
N VAL A 302 -19.26 -11.08 -16.82
CA VAL A 302 -18.42 -11.05 -18.02
C VAL A 302 -17.50 -12.28 -18.02
N THR A 303 -17.72 -13.18 -18.98
CA THR A 303 -16.93 -14.41 -19.14
C THR A 303 -15.87 -14.31 -20.24
N ALA A 304 -16.05 -13.38 -21.19
CA ALA A 304 -15.11 -13.12 -22.26
C ALA A 304 -15.04 -11.61 -22.55
N VAL A 305 -13.83 -11.10 -22.73
CA VAL A 305 -13.53 -9.74 -23.17
C VAL A 305 -12.76 -9.84 -24.48
N ARG A 306 -13.17 -9.07 -25.49
CA ARG A 306 -12.50 -9.04 -26.80
C ARG A 306 -11.27 -8.14 -26.73
N ALA A 307 -10.33 -8.34 -27.64
CA ALA A 307 -9.26 -7.36 -27.83
C ALA A 307 -9.88 -6.02 -28.30
N GLY A 308 -9.42 -4.92 -27.72
CA GLY A 308 -9.93 -3.58 -27.99
C GLY A 308 -11.03 -3.10 -27.03
N ASP A 309 -11.58 -3.98 -26.20
CA ASP A 309 -12.56 -3.61 -25.18
C ASP A 309 -11.89 -2.84 -24.01
N GLU A 310 -12.65 -2.00 -23.32
CA GLU A 310 -12.17 -1.34 -22.10
C GLU A 310 -12.46 -2.17 -20.86
N VAL A 311 -11.49 -2.23 -19.95
CA VAL A 311 -11.59 -2.89 -18.64
C VAL A 311 -11.04 -2.00 -17.54
N ASP A 312 -11.52 -2.23 -16.31
CA ASP A 312 -10.97 -1.59 -15.13
C ASP A 312 -9.65 -2.27 -14.72
N VAL A 313 -8.66 -1.46 -14.37
CA VAL A 313 -7.31 -1.90 -14.02
C VAL A 313 -6.86 -1.24 -12.72
N MET A 314 -6.58 -2.07 -11.70
CA MET A 314 -6.04 -1.66 -10.41
C MET A 314 -4.51 -1.70 -10.41
N PHE A 315 -3.84 -0.61 -10.02
CA PHE A 315 -2.37 -0.57 -9.95
C PHE A 315 -1.83 -1.38 -8.76
N LEU A 316 -0.81 -2.23 -8.96
CA LEU A 316 -0.16 -2.99 -7.88
C LEU A 316 1.10 -2.31 -7.33
N ALA A 317 1.92 -1.69 -8.18
CA ALA A 317 2.93 -0.70 -7.82
C ALA A 317 3.69 -0.33 -9.09
N GLN A 318 4.06 0.94 -9.23
CA GLN A 318 5.13 1.36 -10.14
C GLN A 318 6.47 1.10 -9.44
N ARG A 319 7.26 0.15 -9.96
CA ARG A 319 8.70 0.19 -9.74
C ARG A 319 9.25 1.31 -10.63
N GLY A 320 9.25 2.54 -10.11
CA GLY A 320 9.69 3.73 -10.85
C GLY A 320 8.63 4.27 -11.80
#